data_AF-A0A402D0U4-F1
#
_entry.id   AF-A0A402D0U4-F1
#
_cell.length_a   1.000
_cell.length_b   1.000
_cell.length_c   1.000
_cell.angle_alpha   90.00
_cell.angle_beta   90.00
_cell.angle_gamma   90.00
#
_symmetry.space_group_name_H-M   'P 1'
#
loop_
_entity.id
_entity.type
_entity.pdbx_description
1 polymer ?
#
loop_
_entity_poly.entity_id
_entity_poly.type
_entity_poly.pdbx_seq_one_letter_code
_entity_poly.pdbx_strand_id
1 'polypeptide(L)'
;MDDTQTPADHIQELVDRSRDWSNDDVIAVLTAMPVLPDEGDPAWSDERTWRDHADLFVALADIAAERRLRPAVLLLLERACFGDPGEMMRGLRHRLEAIVNPDWDFLTEACIIAAKLPQRGARLWAVSELGVLRDQRALPVLEEALRDEAAEIRSEAARSIQMIQRAG
;
A
#
# COMPACT_ATOMS: atom_id res chain seq x y z
N MET A 1 29.52 -22.18 -0.01
CA MET A 1 29.05 -20.96 -0.66
C MET A 1 27.67 -20.78 -0.09
N ASP A 2 27.52 -19.80 0.78
CA ASP A 2 26.26 -19.55 1.48
C ASP A 2 25.31 -18.96 0.45
N ASP A 3 24.34 -19.77 0.03
CA ASP A 3 23.39 -19.47 -1.05
C ASP A 3 22.23 -18.67 -0.44
N THR A 4 22.54 -17.49 0.08
CA THR A 4 21.54 -16.65 0.75
C THR A 4 20.76 -15.90 -0.32
N GLN A 5 19.63 -16.46 -0.74
CA GLN A 5 18.66 -15.81 -1.64
C GLN A 5 18.31 -14.42 -1.11
N THR A 6 18.49 -13.38 -1.93
CA THR A 6 18.17 -12.00 -1.53
C THR A 6 16.65 -11.79 -1.46
N PRO A 7 16.16 -10.74 -0.78
CA PRO A 7 14.73 -10.40 -0.82
C PRO A 7 14.22 -10.19 -2.25
N ALA A 8 15.02 -9.53 -3.11
CA ALA A 8 14.65 -9.31 -4.51
C ALA A 8 14.51 -10.62 -5.29
N ASP A 9 15.43 -11.57 -5.09
CA ASP A 9 15.36 -12.89 -5.75
C ASP A 9 14.12 -13.67 -5.29
N HIS A 10 13.79 -13.60 -4.00
CA HIS A 10 12.62 -14.28 -3.45
C HIS A 10 11.31 -13.64 -3.91
N ILE A 11 11.21 -12.31 -3.91
CA ILE A 11 10.06 -11.60 -4.49
C ILE A 11 9.86 -11.99 -5.96
N GLN A 12 10.94 -12.07 -6.75
CA GLN A 12 10.85 -12.46 -8.15
C GLN A 12 10.34 -13.91 -8.31
N GLU A 13 10.82 -14.85 -7.49
CA GLU A 13 10.30 -16.21 -7.48
C GLU A 13 8.80 -16.25 -7.13
N LEU A 14 8.37 -15.47 -6.13
CA LEU A 14 6.96 -15.37 -5.75
C LEU A 14 6.11 -14.78 -6.87
N VAL A 15 6.60 -13.76 -7.58
CA VAL A 15 5.94 -13.19 -8.76
C VAL A 15 5.77 -14.26 -9.82
N ASP A 16 6.84 -14.96 -10.20
CA ASP A 16 6.81 -15.97 -11.26
C ASP A 16 5.89 -17.13 -10.90
N ARG A 17 5.90 -17.58 -9.64
CA ARG A 17 4.96 -18.59 -9.14
C ARG A 17 3.51 -18.12 -9.19
N SER A 18 3.26 -16.85 -8.91
CA SER A 18 1.91 -16.27 -8.88
C SER A 18 1.37 -15.94 -10.28
N ARG A 19 2.20 -15.97 -11.33
CA ARG A 19 1.78 -15.77 -12.72
C ARG A 19 0.76 -16.80 -13.19
N ASP A 20 0.80 -18.01 -12.65
CA ASP A 20 -0.14 -19.08 -13.00
C ASP A 20 -1.43 -19.07 -12.16
N TRP A 21 -1.50 -18.25 -11.11
CA TRP A 21 -2.68 -18.14 -10.26
C TRP A 21 -3.81 -17.40 -10.97
N SER A 22 -5.07 -17.78 -10.70
CA SER A 22 -6.21 -17.00 -11.17
C SER A 22 -6.27 -15.64 -10.47
N ASN A 23 -7.03 -14.70 -11.04
CA ASN A 23 -7.24 -13.40 -10.37
C ASN A 23 -7.94 -13.57 -9.02
N ASP A 24 -8.88 -14.52 -8.92
CA ASP A 24 -9.59 -14.82 -7.68
C ASP A 24 -8.65 -15.40 -6.63
N ASP A 25 -7.67 -16.24 -7.02
CA ASP A 25 -6.65 -16.75 -6.10
C ASP A 25 -5.76 -15.63 -5.56
N VAL A 26 -5.31 -14.71 -6.42
CA VAL A 26 -4.51 -13.53 -5.99
C VAL A 26 -5.29 -12.69 -4.99
N ILE A 27 -6.56 -12.42 -5.27
CA ILE A 27 -7.43 -11.66 -4.36
C ILE A 27 -7.69 -12.44 -3.07
N ALA A 28 -7.90 -13.76 -3.12
CA ALA A 28 -8.12 -14.60 -1.94
C ALA A 28 -6.88 -14.62 -1.02
N VAL A 29 -5.69 -14.75 -1.59
CA VAL A 29 -4.43 -14.74 -0.82
C VAL A 29 -4.19 -13.36 -0.22
N LEU A 30 -4.36 -12.27 -0.98
CA LEU A 30 -4.32 -10.92 -0.41
C LEU A 30 -5.35 -10.80 0.72
N THR A 31 -6.59 -11.24 0.54
CA THR A 31 -7.63 -11.16 1.57
C THR A 31 -7.26 -11.91 2.85
N ALA A 32 -6.65 -13.09 2.74
CA ALA A 32 -6.26 -13.90 3.89
C ALA A 32 -4.97 -13.42 4.59
N MET A 33 -4.17 -12.60 3.92
CA MET A 33 -2.91 -12.08 4.46
C MET A 33 -3.16 -11.16 5.67
N PRO A 34 -2.40 -11.29 6.77
CA PRO A 34 -2.47 -10.36 7.88
C PRO A 34 -1.98 -8.97 7.48
N VAL A 35 -2.37 -7.96 8.27
CA VAL A 35 -1.79 -6.62 8.16
C VAL A 35 -0.30 -6.72 8.45
N LEU A 36 0.54 -6.09 7.62
CA LEU A 36 1.98 -6.08 7.85
C LEU A 36 2.31 -5.31 9.14
N PRO A 37 3.31 -5.74 9.93
CA PRO A 37 3.72 -5.02 11.13
C PRO A 37 4.21 -3.60 10.81
N ASP A 38 3.95 -2.65 11.71
CA ASP A 38 4.48 -1.29 11.58
C ASP A 38 6.02 -1.28 11.62
N GLU A 39 6.64 -0.22 11.10
CA GLU A 39 8.08 -0.05 11.18
C GLU A 39 8.55 0.02 12.65
N GLY A 40 9.57 -0.77 12.99
CA GLY A 40 10.08 -0.91 14.34
C GLY A 40 9.39 -2.00 15.18
N ASP A 41 8.39 -2.69 14.65
CA ASP A 41 7.80 -3.86 15.31
C ASP A 41 8.83 -5.01 15.46
N PRO A 42 8.95 -5.67 16.63
CA PRO A 42 9.89 -6.77 16.83
C PRO A 42 9.65 -7.97 15.91
N ALA A 43 8.45 -8.13 15.33
CA ALA A 43 8.14 -9.17 14.36
C ALA A 43 9.10 -9.17 13.16
N TRP A 44 9.68 -8.03 12.81
CA TRP A 44 10.69 -7.92 11.75
C TRP A 44 12.01 -8.64 12.07
N SER A 45 12.21 -9.10 13.30
CA SER A 45 13.34 -9.96 13.68
C SER A 45 13.14 -11.42 13.27
N ASP A 46 11.91 -11.83 12.95
CA ASP A 46 11.59 -13.15 12.41
C ASP A 46 11.69 -13.11 10.88
N GLU A 47 12.54 -13.96 10.31
CA GLU A 47 12.70 -14.11 8.85
C GLU A 47 11.37 -14.48 8.17
N ARG A 48 10.46 -15.18 8.85
CA ARG A 48 9.13 -15.52 8.32
C ARG A 48 8.25 -14.30 8.09
N THR A 49 8.42 -13.23 8.86
CA THR A 49 7.71 -11.96 8.61
C THR A 49 8.12 -11.40 7.25
N TRP A 50 9.40 -11.49 6.91
CA TRP A 50 9.89 -11.08 5.58
C TRP A 50 9.41 -12.02 4.49
N ARG A 51 9.74 -13.32 4.62
CA ARG A 51 9.53 -14.31 3.55
C ARG A 51 8.04 -14.60 3.29
N ASP A 52 7.26 -14.83 4.35
CA ASP A 52 5.89 -15.31 4.20
C ASP A 52 4.87 -14.17 4.04
N HIS A 53 5.22 -12.94 4.44
CA HIS A 53 4.29 -11.81 4.46
C HIS A 53 4.76 -10.66 3.59
N ALA A 54 5.92 -10.06 3.87
CA ALA A 54 6.36 -8.86 3.16
C ALA A 54 6.70 -9.13 1.69
N ASP A 55 7.52 -10.14 1.42
CA ASP A 55 7.91 -10.49 0.05
C ASP A 55 6.69 -10.90 -0.77
N LEU A 56 5.77 -11.66 -0.16
CA LEU A 56 4.50 -12.06 -0.77
C LEU A 56 3.59 -10.86 -1.03
N PHE A 57 3.49 -9.91 -0.09
CA PHE A 57 2.73 -8.67 -0.29
C PHE A 57 3.24 -7.91 -1.50
N VAL A 58 4.56 -7.73 -1.62
CA VAL A 58 5.18 -7.03 -2.74
C VAL A 58 4.90 -7.77 -4.06
N ALA A 59 5.11 -9.09 -4.09
CA ALA A 59 4.87 -9.90 -5.27
C ALA A 59 3.41 -9.86 -5.74
N LEU A 60 2.45 -9.97 -4.81
CA LEU A 60 1.03 -9.88 -5.15
C LEU A 60 0.60 -8.48 -5.56
N ALA A 61 1.24 -7.44 -5.03
CA ALA A 61 1.03 -6.07 -5.49
C ALA A 61 1.53 -5.87 -6.93
N ASP A 62 2.67 -6.48 -7.30
CA ASP A 62 3.17 -6.49 -8.68
C ASP A 62 2.23 -7.24 -9.63
N ILE A 63 1.76 -8.43 -9.25
CA ILE A 63 0.79 -9.19 -10.04
C ILE A 63 -0.55 -8.43 -10.19
N ALA A 64 -1.03 -7.82 -9.11
CA ALA A 64 -2.25 -7.01 -9.15
C ALA A 64 -2.09 -5.81 -10.09
N ALA A 65 -0.94 -5.14 -10.08
CA ALA A 65 -0.62 -4.04 -10.98
C ALA A 65 -0.53 -4.49 -12.44
N GLU A 66 0.21 -5.56 -12.73
CA GLU A 66 0.34 -6.14 -14.08
C GLU A 66 -1.04 -6.47 -14.68
N ARG A 67 -1.93 -7.03 -13.86
CA ARG A 67 -3.26 -7.50 -14.29
C ARG A 67 -4.39 -6.49 -14.06
N ARG A 68 -4.09 -5.32 -13.50
CA ARG A 68 -5.07 -4.26 -13.18
C ARG A 68 -6.23 -4.72 -12.29
N LEU A 69 -5.91 -5.44 -11.22
CA LEU A 69 -6.90 -6.00 -10.30
C LEU A 69 -7.43 -4.94 -9.33
N ARG A 70 -8.47 -4.20 -9.74
CA ARG A 70 -9.11 -3.16 -8.91
C ARG A 70 -9.44 -3.58 -7.48
N PRO A 71 -9.96 -4.80 -7.21
CA PRO A 71 -10.25 -5.22 -5.83
C PRO A 71 -9.02 -5.25 -4.92
N ALA A 72 -7.81 -5.33 -5.48
CA ALA A 72 -6.57 -5.35 -4.70
C ALA A 72 -6.22 -4.00 -4.08
N VAL A 73 -6.72 -2.86 -4.60
CA VAL A 73 -6.32 -1.52 -4.12
C VAL A 73 -6.59 -1.35 -2.62
N LEU A 74 -7.81 -1.62 -2.17
CA LEU A 74 -8.14 -1.52 -0.75
C LEU A 74 -7.45 -2.60 0.08
N LEU A 75 -7.31 -3.82 -0.45
CA LEU A 75 -6.63 -4.90 0.25
C LEU A 75 -5.16 -4.58 0.52
N LEU A 76 -4.49 -3.98 -0.46
CA LEU A 76 -3.10 -3.55 -0.36
C LEU A 76 -2.95 -2.39 0.63
N LEU A 77 -3.84 -1.40 0.58
CA LEU A 77 -3.86 -0.29 1.55
C LEU A 77 -4.11 -0.79 2.98
N GLU A 78 -5.10 -1.66 3.19
CA GLU A 78 -5.41 -2.27 4.49
C GLU A 78 -4.23 -2.99 5.13
N ARG A 79 -3.35 -3.58 4.31
CA ARG A 79 -2.21 -4.39 4.77
C ARG A 79 -0.90 -3.64 4.82
N ALA A 80 -0.88 -2.41 4.34
CA ALA A 80 0.31 -1.59 4.28
C ALA A 80 0.86 -1.29 5.69
N CYS A 81 2.18 -1.37 5.84
CA CYS A 81 2.86 -0.96 7.07
C CYS A 81 2.70 0.55 7.32
N PHE A 82 2.64 0.96 8.58
CA PHE A 82 3.00 2.32 8.94
C PHE A 82 4.54 2.46 8.97
N GLY A 83 5.10 3.21 8.03
CA GLY A 83 6.55 3.30 7.81
C GLY A 83 7.00 2.48 6.60
N ASP A 84 8.30 2.27 6.46
CA ASP A 84 8.93 1.67 5.27
C ASP A 84 10.03 0.65 5.63
N PRO A 85 9.67 -0.45 6.33
CA PRO A 85 10.64 -1.46 6.75
C PRO A 85 11.37 -2.03 5.53
N GLY A 86 12.71 -1.97 5.55
CA GLY A 86 13.53 -2.47 4.44
C GLY A 86 13.26 -1.80 3.09
N GLU A 87 12.66 -0.60 3.10
CA GLU A 87 12.34 0.17 1.89
C GLU A 87 11.26 -0.47 0.97
N MET A 88 10.52 -1.46 1.46
CA MET A 88 9.58 -2.26 0.65
C MET A 88 8.36 -1.47 0.15
N MET A 89 7.95 -0.43 0.87
CA MET A 89 6.70 0.29 0.62
C MET A 89 6.83 1.37 -0.46
N ARG A 90 8.06 1.74 -0.85
CA ARG A 90 8.33 2.76 -1.88
C ARG A 90 7.62 2.52 -3.21
N GLY A 91 7.42 1.25 -3.56
CA GLY A 91 6.73 0.85 -4.79
C GLY A 91 5.21 0.83 -4.69
N LEU A 92 4.62 0.90 -3.49
CA LEU A 92 3.18 0.71 -3.30
C LEU A 92 2.36 1.69 -4.14
N ARG A 93 2.66 2.99 -4.06
CA ARG A 93 2.00 4.04 -4.86
C ARG A 93 1.96 3.68 -6.35
N HIS A 94 3.11 3.38 -6.94
CA HIS A 94 3.21 3.06 -8.38
C HIS A 94 2.37 1.85 -8.76
N ARG A 95 2.26 0.85 -7.87
CA ARG A 95 1.42 -0.33 -8.09
C ARG A 95 -0.07 0.02 -8.02
N LEU A 96 -0.48 0.81 -7.03
CA LEU A 96 -1.87 1.30 -6.94
C LEU A 96 -2.26 2.11 -8.19
N GLU A 97 -1.39 3.03 -8.61
CA GLU A 97 -1.59 3.81 -9.84
C GLU A 97 -1.69 2.90 -11.09
N ALA A 98 -0.79 1.91 -11.21
CA ALA A 98 -0.79 0.96 -12.32
C ALA A 98 -2.05 0.08 -12.35
N ILE A 99 -2.56 -0.33 -11.18
CA ILE A 99 -3.81 -1.11 -11.07
C ILE A 99 -4.97 -0.35 -11.73
N VAL A 100 -5.07 0.96 -11.47
CA VAL A 100 -6.26 1.73 -11.82
C VAL A 100 -6.14 2.42 -13.17
N ASN A 101 -4.92 2.71 -13.65
CA ASN A 101 -4.68 3.55 -14.83
C ASN A 101 -5.56 3.16 -16.04
N PRO A 102 -6.39 4.07 -16.60
CA PRO A 102 -6.48 5.52 -16.29
C PRO A 102 -7.63 5.94 -15.35
N ASP A 103 -8.26 5.00 -14.63
CA ASP A 103 -9.40 5.25 -13.72
C ASP A 103 -8.94 5.81 -12.36
N TRP A 104 -8.51 7.07 -12.38
CA TRP A 104 -8.05 7.78 -11.18
C TRP A 104 -9.18 8.04 -10.17
N ASP A 105 -10.43 8.14 -10.64
CA ASP A 105 -11.60 8.33 -9.79
C ASP A 105 -11.75 7.18 -8.80
N PHE A 106 -11.58 5.94 -9.28
CA PHE A 106 -11.60 4.76 -8.41
C PHE A 106 -10.53 4.82 -7.32
N LEU A 107 -9.31 5.26 -7.64
CA LEU A 107 -8.24 5.37 -6.65
C LEU A 107 -8.51 6.47 -5.63
N THR A 108 -9.06 7.61 -6.06
CA THR A 108 -9.51 8.66 -5.13
C THR A 108 -10.55 8.11 -4.15
N GLU A 109 -11.57 7.39 -4.63
CA GLU A 109 -12.60 6.80 -3.77
C GLU A 109 -12.03 5.77 -2.80
N ALA A 110 -11.17 4.88 -3.29
CA ALA A 110 -10.50 3.88 -2.45
C ALA A 110 -9.62 4.54 -1.37
N CYS A 111 -8.85 5.58 -1.71
CA CYS A 111 -8.02 6.28 -0.73
C CYS A 111 -8.86 7.10 0.27
N ILE A 112 -10.01 7.66 -0.12
CA ILE A 112 -10.94 8.31 0.84
C ILE A 112 -11.43 7.30 1.88
N ILE A 113 -11.73 6.07 1.47
CA ILE A 113 -12.10 4.98 2.37
C ILE A 113 -10.90 4.61 3.27
N ALA A 114 -9.74 4.34 2.66
CA ALA A 114 -8.56 3.87 3.37
C ALA A 114 -7.99 4.88 4.38
N ALA A 115 -8.16 6.17 4.14
CA ALA A 115 -7.78 7.24 5.06
C ALA A 115 -8.53 7.22 6.40
N LYS A 116 -9.59 6.40 6.52
CA LYS A 116 -10.41 6.25 7.74
C LYS A 116 -10.32 4.86 8.38
N LEU A 117 -9.49 3.98 7.82
CA LEU A 117 -9.33 2.63 8.34
C LEU A 117 -8.56 2.61 9.67
N PRO A 118 -8.76 1.57 10.50
CA PRO A 118 -8.06 1.47 11.79
C PRO A 118 -6.54 1.31 11.63
N GLN A 119 -6.07 0.76 10.51
CA GLN A 119 -4.64 0.57 10.26
C GLN A 119 -3.95 1.90 9.95
N ARG A 120 -2.93 2.24 10.74
CA ARG A 120 -2.15 3.48 10.57
C ARG A 120 -1.47 3.55 9.20
N GLY A 121 -0.94 2.42 8.72
CA GLY A 121 -0.33 2.33 7.39
C GLY A 121 -1.33 2.66 6.28
N ALA A 122 -2.52 2.04 6.30
CA ALA A 122 -3.59 2.35 5.35
C ALA A 122 -3.90 3.85 5.31
N ARG A 123 -4.05 4.47 6.48
CA ARG A 123 -4.30 5.92 6.58
C ARG A 123 -3.16 6.75 6.02
N LEU A 124 -1.91 6.45 6.38
CA LEU A 124 -0.72 7.17 5.93
C LEU A 124 -0.59 7.15 4.41
N TRP A 125 -0.62 5.96 3.81
CA TRP A 125 -0.45 5.81 2.36
C TRP A 125 -1.62 6.39 1.58
N ALA A 126 -2.85 6.23 2.08
CA ALA A 126 -4.01 6.83 1.46
C ALA A 126 -3.98 8.37 1.48
N VAL A 127 -3.65 8.97 2.63
CA VAL A 127 -3.53 10.43 2.77
C VAL A 127 -2.46 10.98 1.81
N SER A 128 -1.33 10.28 1.70
CA SER A 128 -0.26 10.65 0.76
C SER A 128 -0.71 10.62 -0.69
N GLU A 129 -1.40 9.53 -1.09
CA GLU A 129 -1.90 9.35 -2.46
C GLU A 129 -2.98 10.37 -2.83
N LEU A 130 -3.89 10.71 -1.90
CA LEU A 130 -4.89 11.76 -2.13
C LEU A 130 -4.24 13.12 -2.46
N GLY A 131 -3.11 13.45 -1.82
CA GLY A 131 -2.35 14.65 -2.14
C GLY A 131 -1.76 14.65 -3.54
N VAL A 132 -1.32 13.48 -4.03
CA VAL A 132 -0.81 13.27 -5.39
C VAL A 132 -1.93 13.41 -6.43
N LEU A 133 -3.07 12.76 -6.19
CA LEU A 133 -4.23 12.76 -7.09
C LEU A 133 -4.82 14.17 -7.25
N ARG A 134 -4.66 15.02 -6.24
CA ARG A 134 -5.09 16.44 -6.24
C ARG A 134 -6.59 16.63 -6.44
N ASP A 135 -7.39 15.62 -6.15
CA ASP A 135 -8.84 15.70 -6.25
C ASP A 135 -9.41 16.48 -5.05
N GLN A 136 -10.18 17.53 -5.35
CA GLN A 136 -10.83 18.38 -4.33
C GLN A 136 -11.82 17.59 -3.45
N ARG A 137 -12.37 16.47 -3.94
CA ARG A 137 -13.22 15.54 -3.16
C ARG A 137 -12.50 14.98 -1.92
N ALA A 138 -11.17 14.98 -1.92
CA ALA A 138 -10.35 14.50 -0.81
C ALA A 138 -10.23 15.50 0.36
N LEU A 139 -10.52 16.79 0.15
CA LEU A 139 -10.30 17.80 1.19
C LEU A 139 -10.96 17.47 2.53
N PRO A 140 -12.24 17.05 2.60
CA PRO A 140 -12.87 16.74 3.89
C PRO A 140 -12.16 15.65 4.69
N VAL A 141 -11.68 14.58 4.04
CA VAL A 141 -10.97 13.50 4.74
C VAL A 141 -9.55 13.91 5.13
N LEU A 142 -8.89 14.75 4.31
CA LEU A 142 -7.58 15.29 4.67
C LEU A 142 -7.66 16.27 5.85
N GLU A 143 -8.71 17.08 5.92
CA GLU A 143 -8.97 17.96 7.06
C GLU A 143 -9.27 17.20 8.35
N GLU A 144 -9.92 16.03 8.24
CA GLU A 144 -10.10 15.10 9.35
C GLU A 144 -8.75 14.53 9.82
N ALA A 145 -7.90 14.08 8.87
CA ALA A 145 -6.58 13.51 9.14
C ALA A 145 -5.58 14.50 9.78
N LEU A 146 -5.82 15.81 9.73
CA LEU A 146 -5.07 16.80 10.54
C LEU A 146 -5.20 16.58 12.04
N ARG A 147 -6.19 15.80 12.49
CA ARG A 147 -6.43 15.45 13.90
C ARG A 147 -6.10 13.98 14.20
N ASP A 148 -5.45 13.27 13.29
CA ASP A 148 -5.03 11.88 13.49
C ASP A 148 -4.14 11.75 14.72
N GLU A 149 -4.20 10.60 15.40
CA GLU A 149 -3.34 10.28 16.54
C GLU A 149 -1.85 10.26 16.16
N ALA A 150 -1.52 9.80 14.95
CA ALA A 150 -0.15 9.70 14.46
C ALA A 150 0.34 11.05 13.90
N ALA A 151 1.50 11.51 14.37
CA ALA A 151 2.06 12.81 13.98
C ALA A 151 2.44 12.87 12.49
N GLU A 152 2.88 11.74 11.96
CA GLU A 152 3.26 11.54 10.57
C GLU A 152 2.03 11.71 9.66
N ILE A 153 0.88 11.14 10.04
CA ILE A 153 -0.37 11.29 9.28
C ILE A 153 -0.85 12.76 9.30
N ARG A 154 -0.78 13.43 10.46
CA ARG A 154 -1.12 14.87 10.53
C ARG A 154 -0.23 15.72 9.63
N SER A 155 1.07 15.43 9.62
CA SER A 155 2.05 16.14 8.78
C SER A 155 1.79 15.89 7.29
N GLU A 156 1.50 14.64 6.94
CA GLU A 156 1.21 14.22 5.57
C GLU A 156 -0.13 14.79 5.06
N ALA A 157 -1.13 14.90 5.93
CA ALA A 157 -2.39 15.55 5.62
C ALA A 157 -2.21 17.04 5.30
N ALA A 158 -1.43 17.77 6.11
CA ALA A 158 -1.12 19.18 5.86
C ALA A 158 -0.39 19.37 4.52
N ARG A 159 0.58 18.49 4.22
CA ARG A 159 1.31 18.46 2.94
C ARG A 159 0.37 18.22 1.77
N SER A 160 -0.52 17.24 1.90
CA SER A 160 -1.46 16.83 0.85
C SER A 160 -2.52 17.90 0.55
N ILE A 161 -3.04 18.58 1.57
CA ILE A 161 -3.92 19.74 1.41
C ILE A 161 -3.21 20.85 0.62
N GLN A 162 -1.95 21.15 0.96
CA GLN A 162 -1.17 22.15 0.23
C GLN A 162 -0.95 21.76 -1.24
N MET A 163 -0.77 20.47 -1.56
CA MET A 163 -0.65 20.00 -2.94
C MET A 163 -1.93 20.25 -3.74
N ILE A 164 -3.09 19.94 -3.16
CA ILE A 164 -4.40 20.19 -3.78
C ILE A 164 -4.61 21.69 -4.02
N GLN A 165 -4.31 22.53 -3.03
CA GLN A 165 -4.52 23.98 -3.10
C GLN A 165 -3.61 24.68 -4.12
N ARG A 166 -2.40 24.16 -4.38
CA ARG A 166 -1.47 24.70 -5.39
C ARG A 166 -1.82 24.32 -6.83
N ALA A 167 -2.78 23.41 -7.02
CA ALA A 167 -3.16 22.89 -8.33
C ALA A 167 -4.33 23.64 -8.98
N GLY A 168 -5.07 24.44 -8.21
CA GLY A 168 -6.11 25.36 -8.69
C GLY A 168 -5.58 26.78 -8.84
#